data_AF-A0A972TN09-F1
#
_entry.id   AF-A0A972TN09-F1
#
_cell.length_a   1.000
_cell.length_b   1.000
_cell.length_c   1.000
_cell.angle_alpha   90.00
_cell.angle_beta   90.00
_cell.angle_gamma   90.00
#
_symmetry.space_group_name_H-M   'P 1'
#
loop_
_entity.id
_entity.type
_entity.pdbx_description
1 polymer ?
#
loop_
_entity_poly.entity_id
_entity_poly.type
_entity_poly.pdbx_seq_one_letter_code
_entity_poly.pdbx_strand_id
1 'polypeptide(L)' 'MDEPEKLRHLLEHWIEHNEEHRKEFHDWATKAKGFGDAAVSNDIQKAAEHLEEANKSLSSASDKLAAGD' A
#
# COMPACT_ATOMS: atom_id res chain seq x y z
N MET A 1 -19.71 -9.19 14.08
CA MET A 1 -18.32 -8.75 14.12
C MET A 1 -18.22 -7.65 15.14
N ASP A 2 -17.46 -7.90 16.21
CA ASP A 2 -17.12 -6.86 17.17
C ASP A 2 -16.10 -5.89 16.56
N GLU A 3 -15.80 -4.79 17.24
CA GLU A 3 -14.91 -3.75 16.70
C GLU A 3 -13.48 -4.27 16.46
N PRO A 4 -12.86 -5.09 17.33
CA PRO A 4 -11.56 -5.70 17.06
C PRO A 4 -11.54 -6.61 15.83
N GLU A 5 -12.53 -7.50 15.69
CA GLU A 5 -12.63 -8.39 14.54
C GLU A 5 -12.82 -7.59 13.23
N LYS A 6 -13.61 -6.51 13.29
CA LYS A 6 -13.81 -5.59 12.16
C LYS A 6 -12.52 -4.87 11.78
N LEU A 7 -11.75 -4.41 12.76
CA LEU A 7 -10.47 -3.76 12.51
C LEU A 7 -9.48 -4.72 11.84
N ARG A 8 -9.42 -5.98 12.27
CA ARG A 8 -8.57 -7.00 11.63
C ARG A 8 -8.88 -7.15 10.13
N HIS A 9 -10.15 -7.29 9.79
CA HIS A 9 -10.59 -7.41 8.38
C HIS A 9 -10.27 -6.14 7.57
N LEU A 10 -10.39 -4.95 8.18
CA LEU A 10 -10.03 -3.70 7.50
C LEU A 10 -8.53 -3.59 7.25
N LEU A 11 -7.69 -3.99 8.21
CA LEU A 11 -6.22 -3.98 8.06
C LEU A 11 -5.79 -4.90 6.92
N GLU A 12 -6.32 -6.13 6.86
CA GLU A 12 -6.06 -7.09 5.78
C GLU A 12 -6.49 -6.51 4.42
N HIS A 13 -7.70 -5.96 4.34
CA HIS A 13 -8.24 -5.36 3.12
C HIS A 13 -7.41 -4.16 2.63
N TRP A 14 -6.99 -3.28 3.53
CA TRP A 14 -6.17 -2.11 3.15
C TRP A 14 -4.78 -2.52 2.66
N ILE A 15 -4.16 -3.52 3.28
CA ILE A 15 -2.85 -4.03 2.83
C ILE A 15 -2.95 -4.59 1.41
N GLU A 16 -3.98 -5.41 1.14
CA GLU A 16 -4.24 -5.97 -0.19
C GLU A 16 -4.48 -4.86 -1.23
N HIS A 17 -5.37 -3.92 -0.91
CA HIS A 17 -5.71 -2.84 -1.83
C HIS A 17 -4.54 -1.88 -2.12
N ASN A 18 -3.72 -1.58 -1.11
CA ASN A 18 -2.51 -0.80 -1.30
C ASN A 18 -1.50 -1.52 -2.20
N GLU A 19 -1.40 -2.85 -2.13
CA GLU A 19 -0.53 -3.63 -3.01
C GLU A 19 -1.01 -3.62 -4.46
N GLU A 20 -2.33 -3.64 -4.70
CA GLU A 20 -2.92 -3.44 -6.02
C GLU A 20 -2.56 -2.06 -6.59
N HIS A 21 -2.78 -1.00 -5.81
CA HIS A 21 -2.42 0.36 -6.22
C HIS A 21 -0.91 0.53 -6.43
N ARG A 22 -0.07 -0.07 -5.59
CA ARG A 22 1.39 -0.02 -5.74
C ARG A 22 1.83 -0.62 -7.09
N LYS A 23 1.26 -1.76 -7.48
CA LYS A 23 1.53 -2.38 -8.80
C LYS A 23 1.09 -1.47 -9.94
N GLU A 24 -0.13 -0.93 -9.86
CA GLU A 24 -0.63 0.01 -10.87
C GLU A 24 0.25 1.26 -10.99
N PHE A 25 0.73 1.79 -9.86
CA PHE A 25 1.64 2.94 -9.86
C PHE A 25 2.97 2.60 -10.53
N HIS A 26 3.58 1.44 -10.27
CA HIS A 26 4.81 1.04 -10.98
C HIS A 26 4.59 0.91 -12.50
N ASP A 27 3.45 0.36 -12.94
CA ASP A 27 3.12 0.26 -14.37
C ASP A 27 3.01 1.65 -15.01
N TRP A 28 2.35 2.59 -14.35
CA TRP A 28 2.22 3.96 -14.83
C TRP A 28 3.52 4.76 -14.74
N ALA A 29 4.33 4.56 -13.71
CA ALA A 29 5.67 5.14 -13.62
C ALA A 29 6.54 4.68 -14.79
N THR A 30 6.44 3.40 -15.16
CA THR A 30 7.16 2.83 -16.32
C THR A 30 6.66 3.44 -17.63
N LYS A 31 5.34 3.54 -17.82
CA LYS A 31 4.75 4.21 -19.00
C LYS A 31 5.19 5.68 -19.09
N ALA A 32 5.15 6.42 -17.97
CA ALA A 32 5.55 7.83 -17.91
C ALA A 32 6.98 8.07 -18.32
N LYS A 33 7.89 7.19 -17.87
CA LYS A 33 9.26 7.20 -18.34
C LYS A 33 9.36 6.90 -19.83
N GLY A 34 8.56 5.97 -20.34
CA GLY A 34 8.51 5.58 -21.75
C GLY A 34 8.05 6.69 -22.70
N PHE A 35 7.18 7.59 -22.26
CA PHE A 35 6.78 8.77 -23.04
C PHE A 35 7.57 10.05 -22.76
N GLY A 36 8.65 9.96 -21.98
CA GLY A 36 9.62 11.04 -21.78
C GLY A 36 9.44 11.88 -20.51
N ASP A 37 8.41 11.63 -19.71
CA ASP A 37 8.12 12.38 -18.49
C ASP A 37 8.77 11.74 -17.25
N ALA A 38 10.10 11.81 -17.19
CA ALA A 38 10.87 11.26 -16.08
C ALA A 38 10.51 11.86 -14.71
N ALA A 39 10.14 13.14 -14.65
CA ALA A 39 9.71 13.79 -13.40
C ALA A 39 8.40 13.19 -12.87
N VAL A 40 7.41 12.99 -13.76
CA VAL A 40 6.13 12.36 -13.41
C VAL A 40 6.35 10.90 -13.00
N SER A 41 7.18 10.16 -13.73
CA SER A 41 7.57 8.79 -13.37
C SER A 41 8.15 8.71 -11.96
N ASN A 42 9.07 9.62 -11.61
CA ASN A 42 9.69 9.65 -10.28
C ASN A 42 8.66 9.91 -9.17
N ASP A 43 7.69 10.81 -9.38
CA ASP A 43 6.70 11.12 -8.35
C ASP A 43 5.67 9.99 -8.20
N ILE A 44 5.27 9.31 -9.28
CA ILE A 44 4.44 8.10 -9.20
C ILE A 44 5.19 6.97 -8.49
N GLN A 45 6.49 6.80 -8.76
CA GLN A 45 7.33 5.81 -8.08
C GLN A 45 7.40 6.08 -6.55
N LYS A 46 7.56 7.34 -6.14
CA LYS A 46 7.52 7.72 -4.71
C LYS A 46 6.16 7.42 -4.08
N ALA A 47 5.06 7.62 -4.81
CA ALA A 47 3.73 7.25 -4.32
C ALA A 47 3.64 5.74 -4.05
N ALA A 48 4.22 4.90 -4.90
CA ALA A 48 4.30 3.45 -4.69
C ALA A 48 5.14 3.10 -3.44
N GLU A 49 6.26 3.79 -3.21
CA GLU A 49 7.09 3.63 -2.00
C GLU A 49 6.32 4.01 -0.74
N HIS A 50 5.52 5.09 -0.78
CA HIS A 50 4.67 5.47 0.35
C HIS A 50 3.59 4.43 0.68
N LEU A 51 3.02 3.76 -0.32
CA LEU A 51 2.09 2.64 -0.08
C LEU A 51 2.79 1.44 0.56
N GLU A 52 4.05 1.17 0.20
CA GLU A 52 4.85 0.13 0.83
C GLU A 52 5.09 0.43 2.33
N GLU A 53 5.46 1.67 2.66
CA GLU A 53 5.64 2.11 4.06
C GLU A 53 4.33 2.10 4.86
N ALA A 54 3.22 2.47 4.23
CA ALA A 54 1.90 2.33 4.81
C ALA A 54 1.60 0.85 5.13
N ASN A 55 1.87 -0.07 4.19
CA ASN A 55 1.68 -1.49 4.39
C ASN A 55 2.54 -2.06 5.53
N LYS A 56 3.80 -1.63 5.68
CA LYS A 56 4.64 -2.01 6.84
C LYS A 56 3.99 -1.61 8.17
N SER A 57 3.43 -0.40 8.22
CA SER A 57 2.74 0.11 9.41
C SER A 57 1.44 -0.66 9.70
N LEU A 58 0.65 -0.94 8.65
CA LEU A 58 -0.59 -1.70 8.76
C LEU A 58 -0.35 -3.16 9.19
N SER A 59 0.67 -3.82 8.63
CA SER A 59 1.07 -5.16 9.06
C SER A 59 1.49 -5.17 10.52
N SER A 60 2.29 -4.19 10.96
CA SER A 60 2.65 -4.07 12.38
C SER A 60 1.43 -3.85 13.29
N ALA A 61 0.42 -3.11 12.83
CA ALA A 61 -0.84 -2.94 13.56
C ALA A 61 -1.62 -4.26 13.64
N SER A 62 -1.67 -5.02 12.56
CA SER A 62 -2.32 -6.34 12.51
C SER A 62 -1.65 -7.33 13.46
N ASP A 63 -0.31 -7.40 13.45
CA ASP A 63 0.47 -8.27 14.35
C ASP A 63 0.21 -7.95 15.83
N LYS A 64 0.16 -6.66 16.18
CA LYS A 64 -0.12 -6.21 17.55
C LYS A 64 -1.55 -6.52 17.98
N LEU A 65 -2.51 -6.41 17.06
CA LEU A 65 -3.90 -6.76 17.33
C LEU A 65 -4.04 -8.26 17.59
N ALA A 66 -3.35 -9.10 16.81
CA ALA A 66 -3.36 -10.55 16.99
C ALA A 66 -2.59 -11.03 18.25
N ALA A 67 -1.56 -10.29 18.68
CA ALA A 67 -0.79 -10.59 19.90
C ALA A 67 -1.49 -10.13 21.20
N GLY A 68 -2.57 -9.35 21.09
CA GLY A 68 -3.33 -8.83 22.22
C GLY A 68 -4.53 -9.68 22.64
N ASP A 69 -4.79 -10.80 21.94
CA ASP A 69 -5.83 -11.80 22.23
C ASP A 69 -5.33 -12.92 23.17
#